data_AF-A0A368F8L1-F1
#
_entry.id   AF-A0A368F8L1-F1
#
_cell.length_a   1.000
_cell.length_b   1.000
_cell.length_c   1.000
_cell.angle_alpha   90.00
_cell.angle_beta   90.00
_cell.angle_gamma   90.00
#
_symmetry.space_group_name_H-M   'P 1'
#
loop_
_entity.id
_entity.type
_entity.pdbx_description
1 polymer ?
#
loop_
_entity_poly.entity_id
_entity_poly.type
_entity_poly.pdbx_seq_one_letter_code
_entity_poly.pdbx_strand_id
1 'polypeptide(L)'
;MMAGRPPFRGNNTSEIYDSIMEHKLKFPRSFNLVAKDIVKKLLEIDRTLRLGCMKNGVRDVLDHKWFQKIDWEDLRQLKVEVRVVFIR
;
A
#
# COMPACT_ATOMS: atom_id res chain seq x y z
N MET A 1 -8.45 4.05 0.40
CA MET A 1 -7.87 3.68 1.71
C MET A 1 -8.56 2.43 2.23
N MET A 2 -7.82 1.41 2.71
CA MET A 2 -8.41 0.09 3.03
C MET A 2 -8.79 -0.10 4.50
N ALA A 3 -8.01 0.43 5.43
CA ALA A 3 -8.25 0.25 6.87
C ALA A 3 -8.98 1.43 7.53
N GLY A 4 -9.18 2.55 6.80
CA GLY A 4 -9.75 3.80 7.33
C GLY A 4 -8.86 4.55 8.33
N ARG A 5 -7.60 4.13 8.50
CA ARG A 5 -6.70 4.63 9.54
C ARG A 5 -5.23 4.43 9.14
N PRO A 6 -4.31 5.29 9.61
CA PRO A 6 -2.90 5.16 9.28
C PRO A 6 -2.26 3.90 9.92
N PRO A 7 -1.20 3.36 9.28
CA PRO A 7 -0.53 2.13 9.73
C PRO A 7 0.30 2.34 11.00
N PHE A 8 0.88 3.53 11.19
CA PHE A 8 1.64 3.94 12.38
C PHE A 8 0.89 5.05 13.10
N ARG A 9 0.89 5.01 14.44
CA ARG A 9 0.13 5.96 15.29
C ARG A 9 0.86 6.22 16.59
N GLY A 10 0.56 7.38 17.15
CA GLY A 10 1.00 7.83 18.47
C GLY A 10 0.18 9.05 18.87
N ASN A 11 0.23 9.41 20.15
CA ASN A 11 -0.44 10.61 20.67
C ASN A 11 0.32 11.89 20.32
N ASN A 12 1.60 11.78 19.99
CA ASN A 12 2.46 12.86 19.55
C ASN A 12 3.40 12.38 18.43
N THR A 13 4.14 13.32 17.84
CA THR A 13 5.06 13.04 16.73
C THR A 13 6.15 12.03 17.09
N SER A 14 6.69 12.11 18.31
CA SER A 14 7.74 11.18 18.78
C SER A 14 7.23 9.75 18.82
N GLU A 15 6.06 9.51 19.40
CA GLU A 15 5.43 8.19 19.45
C GLU A 15 5.11 7.65 18.04
N ILE A 16 4.79 8.53 17.08
CA ILE A 16 4.60 8.13 15.68
C ILE A 16 5.93 7.65 15.09
N TYR A 17 7.03 8.37 15.31
CA TYR A 17 8.35 7.94 14.85
C TYR A 17 8.77 6.62 15.48
N ASP A 18 8.58 6.46 16.79
CA ASP A 18 8.84 5.19 17.47
C ASP A 18 8.02 4.06 16.85
N SER A 19 6.73 4.29 16.57
CA SER A 19 5.87 3.31 15.90
C SER A 19 6.36 2.96 14.48
N ILE A 20 6.90 3.91 13.72
CA ILE A 20 7.48 3.67 12.40
C ILE A 20 8.74 2.80 12.52
N MET A 21 9.61 3.12 13.48
CA MET A 21 10.86 2.40 13.72
C MET A 21 10.61 0.97 14.22
N GLU A 22 9.59 0.76 15.07
CA GLU A 22 9.18 -0.58 15.50
C GLU A 22 8.60 -1.43 14.37
N HIS A 23 8.06 -0.79 13.32
CA HIS A 23 7.50 -1.45 12.14
C HIS A 23 6.40 -2.51 12.42
N LYS A 24 5.67 -2.40 13.54
CA LYS A 24 4.62 -3.36 13.91
C LYS A 24 3.30 -3.06 13.20
N LEU A 25 3.19 -3.47 11.93
CA LEU A 25 1.98 -3.28 11.12
C LEU A 25 0.80 -4.13 11.62
N LYS A 26 -0.28 -3.46 12.06
CA LYS A 26 -1.52 -4.11 12.53
C LYS A 26 -2.61 -4.04 11.47
N PHE A 27 -3.07 -5.20 11.02
CA PHE A 27 -4.16 -5.33 10.03
C PHE A 27 -5.44 -5.87 10.69
N PRO A 28 -6.63 -5.38 10.30
CA PRO A 28 -7.91 -6.01 10.68
C PRO A 28 -7.96 -7.49 10.26
N ARG A 29 -8.76 -8.31 10.96
CA ARG A 29 -8.92 -9.74 10.63
C ARG A 29 -9.44 -9.97 9.21
N SER A 30 -10.37 -9.15 8.76
CA SER A 30 -10.99 -9.22 7.43
C SER A 30 -10.17 -8.51 6.33
N PHE A 31 -8.93 -8.12 6.60
CA PHE A 31 -8.12 -7.41 5.61
C PHE A 31 -7.73 -8.34 4.46
N ASN A 32 -8.02 -7.92 3.22
CA ASN A 32 -7.69 -8.69 2.02
C ASN A 32 -6.21 -9.09 1.99
N LEU A 33 -5.91 -10.35 1.70
CA LEU A 33 -4.55 -10.90 1.77
C LEU A 33 -3.61 -10.29 0.72
N VAL A 34 -4.11 -10.05 -0.50
CA VAL A 34 -3.33 -9.41 -1.57
C VAL A 34 -3.07 -7.94 -1.23
N ALA A 35 -4.05 -7.27 -0.61
CA ALA A 35 -3.89 -5.91 -0.09
C ALA A 35 -2.84 -5.86 1.04
N LYS A 36 -2.85 -6.87 1.93
CA LYS A 36 -1.87 -6.97 3.02
C LYS A 36 -0.45 -7.12 2.45
N ASP A 37 -0.30 -7.95 1.44
CA ASP A 37 0.99 -8.21 0.79
C ASP A 37 1.59 -6.94 0.16
N ILE A 38 0.80 -6.21 -0.65
CA ILE A 38 1.28 -4.95 -1.25
C ILE A 38 1.65 -3.90 -0.18
N VAL A 39 0.85 -3.77 0.88
CA VAL A 39 1.13 -2.81 1.97
C VAL A 39 2.43 -3.15 2.68
N LYS A 40 2.67 -4.43 2.98
CA LYS A 40 3.92 -4.87 3.61
C LYS A 40 5.13 -4.56 2.74
N LYS A 41 5.08 -4.93 1.45
CA LYS A 41 6.19 -4.73 0.52
C LYS A 41 6.51 -3.25 0.23
N LEU A 42 5.49 -2.38 0.26
CA LEU A 42 5.69 -0.94 0.14
C LEU A 42 6.25 -0.31 1.42
N LEU A 43 5.87 -0.83 2.59
CA LEU A 43 6.33 -0.32 3.89
C LEU A 43 7.61 -1.01 4.38
N GLU A 44 8.25 -1.85 3.56
CA GLU A 44 9.48 -2.56 3.91
C GLU A 44 10.55 -1.62 4.47
N ILE A 45 11.19 -2.03 5.58
CA ILE A 45 12.16 -1.21 6.30
C ILE A 45 13.42 -1.07 5.43
N ASP A 46 13.91 -2.20 4.90
CA ASP A 46 15.05 -2.22 4.02
C ASP A 46 14.65 -1.65 2.64
N ARG A 47 15.21 -0.48 2.32
CA ARG A 47 14.96 0.20 1.04
C ARG A 47 15.39 -0.63 -0.16
N THR A 48 16.37 -1.53 -0.03
CA THR A 48 16.83 -2.37 -1.14
C THR A 48 15.84 -3.47 -1.49
N LEU A 49 14.98 -3.85 -0.55
CA LEU A 49 13.92 -4.86 -0.71
C LEU A 49 12.53 -4.23 -0.89
N ARG A 50 12.43 -2.91 -0.70
CA ARG A 50 11.17 -2.18 -0.83
C ARG A 50 10.67 -2.20 -2.26
N LEU A 51 9.38 -2.52 -2.41
CA LEU A 51 8.72 -2.52 -3.72
C LEU A 51 8.84 -1.13 -4.38
N GLY A 52 9.27 -1.09 -5.63
CA GLY A 52 9.57 0.16 -6.33
C GLY A 52 11.03 0.61 -6.25
N CYS A 53 11.83 0.05 -5.33
CA CYS A 53 13.25 0.38 -5.15
C CYS A 53 14.21 -0.72 -5.64
N MET A 54 13.67 -1.88 -6.03
CA MET A 54 14.41 -2.99 -6.62
C MET A 54 14.75 -2.74 -8.10
N LYS A 55 15.42 -3.70 -8.74
CA LYS A 55 15.94 -3.56 -10.12
C LYS A 55 14.88 -3.17 -11.16
N ASN A 56 13.64 -3.66 -11.04
CA ASN A 56 12.59 -3.33 -12.02
C ASN A 56 11.83 -2.06 -11.64
N GLY A 57 12.16 -1.43 -10.51
CA GLY A 57 11.58 -0.16 -10.07
C GLY A 57 10.06 -0.19 -10.01
N VAL A 58 9.43 0.81 -10.64
CA VAL A 58 7.97 0.95 -10.69
C VAL A 58 7.26 -0.28 -11.30
N ARG A 59 7.92 -1.03 -12.18
CA ARG A 59 7.34 -2.22 -12.82
C ARG A 59 6.91 -3.26 -11.78
N ASP A 60 7.69 -3.46 -10.72
CA ASP A 60 7.35 -4.38 -9.62
C ASP A 60 6.07 -3.96 -8.87
N VAL A 61 5.79 -2.65 -8.83
CA VAL A 61 4.54 -2.11 -8.27
C VAL A 61 3.38 -2.40 -9.21
N LEU A 62 3.52 -2.08 -10.49
CA LEU A 62 2.44 -2.20 -11.48
C LEU A 62 2.04 -3.66 -11.74
N ASP A 63 3.01 -4.58 -11.75
CA ASP A 63 2.80 -6.01 -12.00
C ASP A 63 2.36 -6.77 -10.73
N HIS A 64 2.23 -6.10 -9.58
CA HIS A 64 1.79 -6.74 -8.35
C HIS A 64 0.34 -7.25 -8.48
N LYS A 65 0.05 -8.43 -7.90
CA LYS A 65 -1.30 -9.06 -7.90
C LYS A 65 -2.43 -8.15 -7.44
N TRP A 66 -2.12 -7.14 -6.64
CA TRP A 66 -3.09 -6.13 -6.20
C TRP A 66 -3.68 -5.33 -7.36
N PHE A 67 -2.86 -5.03 -8.36
CA PHE A 67 -3.23 -4.24 -9.53
C PHE A 67 -3.49 -5.09 -10.78
N GLN A 68 -3.53 -6.42 -10.68
CA GLN A 68 -3.69 -7.34 -11.83
C GLN A 68 -4.93 -7.09 -12.70
N LYS A 69 -5.96 -6.40 -12.16
CA LYS A 69 -7.21 -6.08 -12.87
C LYS A 69 -7.19 -4.69 -13.51
N ILE A 70 -6.12 -3.93 -13.34
CA ILE A 70 -5.99 -2.59 -13.90
C ILE A 70 -5.30 -2.72 -15.25
N ASP A 71 -5.98 -2.23 -16.30
CA ASP A 71 -5.32 -1.89 -17.54
C ASP A 71 -4.72 -0.48 -17.39
N TRP A 72 -3.40 -0.43 -17.38
CA TRP A 72 -2.66 0.81 -17.16
C TRP A 72 -2.76 1.78 -18.35
N GLU A 73 -3.04 1.28 -19.55
CA GLU A 73 -3.17 2.09 -20.75
C GLU A 73 -4.56 2.73 -20.80
N ASP A 74 -5.62 1.96 -20.53
CA ASP A 74 -6.97 2.51 -20.39
C ASP A 74 -7.04 3.52 -19.25
N LEU A 75 -6.35 3.26 -18.13
CA LEU A 75 -6.28 4.21 -17.02
C LEU A 75 -5.61 5.52 -17.45
N ARG A 76 -4.50 5.44 -18.20
CA ARG A 76 -3.78 6.62 -18.73
C ARG A 76 -4.65 7.42 -19.70
N GLN A 77 -5.46 6.73 -20.50
CA GLN A 77 -6.38 7.33 -21.47
C GLN A 77 -7.73 7.74 -20.86
N LEU A 78 -7.90 7.62 -19.54
CA LEU A 78 -9.12 7.94 -18.80
C LEU A 78 -10.36 7.15 -19.28
N LYS A 79 -10.15 5.94 -19.77
CA LYS A 79 -11.20 5.03 -20.27
C LYS A 79 -11.81 4.14 -19.19
N VAL A 80 -11.21 4.10 -18.00
CA VAL A 80 -11.68 3.27 -16.89
C VAL A 80 -12.89 3.92 -16.22
N GLU A 81 -13.95 3.14 -16.00
CA GLU A 81 -15.10 3.59 -15.22
C GLU A 81 -14.71 3.88 -13.76
N VAL A 82 -14.97 5.11 -13.32
CA VAL A 82 -14.69 5.52 -11.94
C VAL A 82 -15.77 4.98 -11.01
N ARG A 83 -15.38 4.08 -10.10
CA ARG A 83 -16.21 3.72 -8.95
C ARG A 83 -15.91 4.66 -7.79
N VAL A 84 -16.76 5.66 -7.59
CA VAL A 84 -16.73 6.48 -6.37
C VAL A 84 -17.41 5.69 -5.24
N VAL A 85 -16.62 5.23 -4.28
CA VAL A 85 -17.13 4.57 -3.06
C VAL A 85 -16.97 5.56 -1.91
N PHE A 86 -18.09 6.09 -1.42
CA PHE A 86 -18.10 6.89 -0.20
C PHE A 86 -17.86 5.97 0.99
N ILE A 87 -16.69 6.10 1.60
CA ILE A 87 -16.39 5.46 2.89
C ILE A 87 -17.11 6.30 3.94
N ARG A 88 -18.28 5.84 4.38
CA ARG A 88 -18.97 6.39 5.56
C ARG A 88 -18.25 6.01 6.84
#